data_AF-A0AAD3NAP7-F1
#
_entry.id   AF-A0AAD3NAP7-F1
#
_cell.length_a   1.000
_cell.length_b   1.000
_cell.length_c   1.000
_cell.angle_alpha   90.00
_cell.angle_beta   90.00
_cell.angle_gamma   90.00
#
_symmetry.space_group_name_H-M   'P 1'
#
loop_
_entity.id
_entity.type
_entity.pdbx_description
1 polymer ?
#
loop_
_entity_poly.entity_id
_entity_poly.type
_entity_poly.pdbx_seq_one_letter_code
_entity_poly.pdbx_strand_id
1 'polypeptide(L)'
;MILAAYLSFFLIFSSVGAAKNAGDDDWVHLPNKCEVCKFVSIEMKSAFTETGKTKEVIDRNYRFIDGKGAPPIIYNKSDLRFIEVVENVCQRLLEYNLHKERTGSNRFAKGMSETFSTLHGLVSKGVNVVMDIPYELWNETSAEVADLKKQ
;
A
#
# COMPACT_ATOMS: atom_id res chain seq x y z
N MET A 1 20.93 26.19 -34.20
CA MET A 1 20.17 26.68 -33.02
C MET A 1 19.26 25.62 -32.40
N ILE A 2 18.56 24.80 -33.20
CA ILE A 2 17.64 23.76 -32.69
C ILE A 2 18.39 22.58 -32.03
N LEU A 3 19.51 22.12 -32.59
CA LEU A 3 20.30 21.01 -32.03
C LEU A 3 20.90 21.32 -30.64
N ALA A 4 21.29 22.57 -30.39
CA ALA A 4 21.83 23.00 -29.11
C ALA A 4 20.75 22.98 -28.02
N ALA A 5 19.49 23.30 -28.36
CA ALA A 5 18.37 23.25 -27.43
C ALA A 5 18.04 21.80 -27.01
N TYR A 6 18.10 20.83 -27.93
CA TYR A 6 17.87 19.42 -27.61
C TYR A 6 18.99 18.83 -26.73
N LEU A 7 20.25 19.20 -26.97
CA LEU A 7 21.38 18.80 -26.13
C LEU A 7 21.27 19.37 -24.71
N SER A 8 20.88 20.64 -24.58
CA SER A 8 20.62 21.25 -23.27
C SER A 8 19.45 20.58 -22.53
N PHE A 9 18.38 20.22 -23.25
CA PHE A 9 17.23 19.52 -22.67
C PHE A 9 17.59 18.09 -22.18
N PHE A 10 18.46 17.39 -22.91
CA PHE A 10 18.97 16.06 -22.53
C PHE A 10 19.90 16.11 -21.31
N LEU A 11 20.70 17.18 -21.20
CA LEU A 11 21.56 17.43 -20.02
C LEU A 11 20.74 17.77 -18.76
N ILE A 12 19.62 18.49 -18.91
CA ILE A 12 18.71 18.80 -17.78
C ILE A 12 17.95 17.54 -17.32
N PHE A 13 17.55 16.64 -18.22
CA PHE A 13 16.94 15.35 -17.84
C PHE A 13 17.94 14.40 -17.17
N SER A 14 19.22 14.46 -17.54
CA SER A 14 20.26 13.60 -16.98
C SER A 14 20.69 14.02 -15.56
N SER A 15 20.52 15.29 -15.19
CA SER A 15 20.88 15.77 -13.84
C SER A 15 19.84 15.44 -12.76
N VAL A 16 18.65 14.97 -13.13
CA VAL A 16 17.62 14.51 -12.16
C VAL A 16 17.92 13.11 -11.60
N GLY A 17 18.88 12.38 -12.18
CA GLY A 17 19.15 10.97 -11.87
C GLY A 17 20.22 10.66 -10.81
N ALA A 18 20.87 11.65 -10.19
CA ALA A 18 22.03 11.37 -9.33
C ALA A 18 22.09 12.20 -8.04
N ALA A 19 20.99 12.25 -7.30
CA ALA A 19 21.04 12.55 -5.87
C ALA A 19 21.05 11.23 -5.08
N LYS A 20 22.17 10.48 -5.15
CA LYS A 20 22.47 9.47 -4.13
C LYS A 20 23.01 10.23 -2.93
N ASN A 21 22.14 10.60 -2.00
CA ASN A 21 22.58 11.13 -0.72
C ASN A 21 23.32 10.02 0.03
N ALA A 22 24.54 10.37 0.43
CA ALA A 22 25.37 9.63 1.37
C ALA A 22 24.65 9.47 2.72
N GLY A 23 24.74 8.28 3.31
CA GLY A 23 24.23 7.98 4.65
C GLY A 23 23.59 6.59 4.72
N ASP A 24 24.38 5.53 4.53
CA ASP A 24 23.94 4.13 4.57
C ASP A 24 23.97 3.57 6.00
N ASP A 25 23.51 4.37 6.98
CA ASP A 25 23.45 4.03 8.41
C ASP A 25 22.00 4.07 8.95
N ASP A 26 21.00 4.15 8.07
CA ASP A 26 19.60 4.11 8.49
C ASP A 26 19.12 2.67 8.54
N TRP A 27 18.95 2.13 9.76
CA TRP A 27 18.47 0.77 10.02
C TRP A 27 17.04 0.51 9.48
N VAL A 28 16.33 1.58 9.11
CA VAL A 28 14.95 1.59 8.61
C VAL A 28 14.93 2.10 7.18
N HIS A 29 14.56 1.24 6.22
CA HIS A 29 14.47 1.62 4.81
C HIS A 29 13.03 1.91 4.41
N LEU A 30 12.66 3.18 4.43
CA LEU A 30 11.32 3.64 4.06
C LEU A 30 10.91 3.20 2.65
N PRO A 31 9.60 2.96 2.42
CA PRO A 31 9.09 2.60 1.11
C PRO A 31 9.21 3.76 0.11
N ASN A 32 9.63 3.43 -1.12
CA ASN A 32 9.61 4.40 -2.21
C ASN A 32 8.17 4.58 -2.73
N LYS A 33 7.84 5.76 -3.25
CA LYS A 33 6.58 6.07 -3.97
C LYS A 33 6.21 5.01 -5.02
N CYS A 34 7.20 4.42 -5.71
CA CYS A 34 6.95 3.34 -6.67
C CYS A 34 6.45 2.05 -5.98
N GLU A 35 7.01 1.70 -4.82
CA GLU A 35 6.55 0.55 -4.03
C GLU A 35 5.16 0.80 -3.47
N VAL A 36 4.90 1.99 -2.91
CA VAL A 36 3.56 2.40 -2.43
C VAL A 36 2.54 2.28 -3.57
N CYS A 37 2.83 2.87 -4.74
CA CYS A 37 1.95 2.82 -5.91
C CYS A 37 1.66 1.39 -6.38
N LYS A 38 2.67 0.50 -6.34
CA LYS A 38 2.48 -0.93 -6.65
C LYS A 38 1.45 -1.57 -5.72
N PHE A 39 1.57 -1.39 -4.41
CA PHE A 39 0.66 -2.05 -3.47
C PHE A 39 -0.74 -1.43 -3.47
N VAL A 40 -0.82 -0.10 -3.53
CA VAL A 40 -2.11 0.60 -3.67
C VAL A 40 -2.85 0.13 -4.92
N SER A 41 -2.18 0.04 -6.08
CA SER A 41 -2.83 -0.39 -7.33
C SER A 41 -3.25 -1.86 -7.31
N ILE A 42 -2.48 -2.75 -6.69
CA ILE A 42 -2.83 -4.17 -6.54
C ILE A 42 -4.08 -4.31 -5.65
N GLU A 43 -4.10 -3.65 -4.49
CA GLU A 43 -5.22 -3.74 -3.55
C GLU A 43 -6.48 -3.07 -4.11
N MET A 44 -6.34 -1.92 -4.75
CA MET A 44 -7.45 -1.23 -5.41
C MET A 44 -8.05 -2.09 -6.54
N LYS A 45 -7.20 -2.77 -7.33
CA LYS A 45 -7.68 -3.73 -8.35
C LYS A 45 -8.43 -4.90 -7.72
N SER A 46 -7.94 -5.47 -6.61
CA SER A 46 -8.62 -6.56 -5.92
C SER A 46 -9.98 -6.10 -5.39
N ALA A 47 -10.01 -4.97 -4.71
CA ALA A 47 -11.22 -4.40 -4.12
C ALA A 47 -12.29 -4.07 -5.18
N PHE A 48 -11.91 -3.53 -6.35
CA PHE A 48 -12.86 -3.34 -7.46
C PHE A 48 -13.34 -4.64 -8.08
N THR A 49 -12.51 -5.68 -8.10
CA THR A 49 -12.90 -7.00 -8.63
C THR A 49 -13.89 -7.70 -7.70
N GLU A 50 -13.74 -7.51 -6.39
CA GLU A 50 -14.64 -8.03 -5.36
C GLU A 50 -15.98 -7.30 -5.39
N THR A 51 -15.96 -5.96 -5.30
CA THR A 51 -17.17 -5.12 -5.30
C THR A 51 -17.92 -5.17 -6.64
N GLY A 52 -17.21 -5.33 -7.76
CA GLY A 52 -17.81 -5.42 -9.09
C GLY A 52 -18.69 -6.65 -9.34
N LYS A 53 -18.63 -7.68 -8.48
CA LYS A 53 -19.49 -8.86 -8.57
C LYS A 53 -20.90 -8.61 -8.03
N THR A 54 -21.06 -7.58 -7.20
CA THR A 54 -22.36 -7.20 -6.63
C THR A 54 -23.24 -6.57 -7.71
N LYS A 55 -24.55 -6.84 -7.68
CA LYS A 55 -25.55 -6.24 -8.57
C LYS A 55 -26.46 -5.26 -7.81
N GLU A 56 -25.89 -4.60 -6.82
CA GLU A 56 -26.63 -3.68 -5.95
C GLU A 56 -27.07 -2.45 -6.73
N VAL A 57 -28.26 -1.97 -6.37
CA VAL A 57 -28.91 -0.82 -7.00
C VAL A 57 -29.24 0.17 -5.90
N ILE A 58 -28.72 1.39 -6.04
CA ILE A 58 -28.91 2.48 -5.09
C ILE A 58 -30.17 3.24 -5.51
N ASP A 59 -31.19 3.20 -4.66
CA ASP A 59 -32.36 4.04 -4.80
C ASP A 59 -32.04 5.46 -4.32
N ARG A 60 -32.41 6.45 -5.12
CA ARG A 60 -32.18 7.88 -4.86
C ARG A 60 -33.47 8.62 -4.51
N ASN A 61 -34.55 7.88 -4.26
CA ASN A 61 -35.87 8.46 -4.08
C ASN A 61 -36.03 9.15 -2.70
N TYR A 62 -35.42 10.32 -2.56
CA TYR A 62 -35.70 11.25 -1.46
C TYR A 62 -37.00 11.99 -1.79
N ARG A 63 -38.10 11.47 -1.25
CA ARG A 63 -39.50 11.78 -1.59
C ARG A 63 -39.99 13.16 -1.12
N PHE A 64 -39.11 14.17 -1.06
CA PHE A 64 -39.38 15.44 -0.38
C PHE A 64 -39.46 16.70 -1.27
N ILE A 65 -38.86 16.74 -2.46
CA ILE A 65 -38.88 17.96 -3.30
C ILE A 65 -39.76 17.83 -4.54
N ASP A 66 -39.76 16.69 -5.25
CA ASP A 66 -40.55 16.51 -6.46
C ASP A 66 -41.05 15.08 -6.57
N GLY A 67 -42.32 14.87 -6.89
CA GLY A 67 -42.93 13.54 -7.06
C GLY A 67 -42.37 12.71 -8.24
N LYS A 68 -41.29 13.16 -8.86
CA LYS A 68 -40.55 12.45 -9.92
C LYS A 68 -39.27 11.87 -9.29
N GLY A 69 -39.35 10.61 -8.85
CA GLY A 69 -38.20 9.90 -8.33
C GLY A 69 -37.05 9.86 -9.33
N ALA A 70 -35.82 10.11 -8.87
CA ALA A 70 -34.62 9.97 -9.69
C ALA A 70 -34.42 8.51 -10.11
N PRO A 71 -33.92 8.21 -11.32
CA PRO A 71 -33.68 6.84 -11.75
C PRO A 71 -32.67 6.16 -10.82
N PRO A 72 -32.89 4.89 -10.47
CA PRO A 72 -31.98 4.14 -9.61
C PRO A 72 -30.62 3.97 -10.30
N ILE A 73 -29.53 4.09 -9.52
CA ILE A 73 -28.16 3.97 -10.03
C ILE A 73 -27.59 2.60 -9.66
N ILE A 74 -26.93 1.96 -10.60
CA ILE A 74 -26.22 0.69 -10.35
C ILE A 74 -24.97 1.00 -9.51
N TYR A 75 -24.80 0.31 -8.37
CA TYR A 75 -23.66 0.49 -7.46
C TYR A 75 -22.30 0.44 -8.17
N ASN A 76 -22.13 -0.49 -9.11
CA ASN A 76 -20.91 -0.62 -9.93
C ASN A 76 -20.56 0.60 -10.79
N LYS A 77 -21.50 1.52 -11.02
CA LYS A 77 -21.26 2.77 -11.76
C LYS A 77 -21.31 4.01 -10.87
N SER A 78 -21.53 3.82 -9.57
CA SER A 78 -21.66 4.92 -8.62
C SER A 78 -20.31 5.37 -8.08
N ASP A 79 -20.21 6.67 -7.76
CA ASP A 79 -19.06 7.24 -7.06
C ASP A 79 -18.96 6.75 -5.61
N LEU A 80 -20.09 6.31 -5.03
CA LEU A 80 -20.12 5.70 -3.69
C LEU A 80 -19.20 4.49 -3.59
N ARG A 81 -19.24 3.59 -4.59
CA ARG A 81 -18.31 2.45 -4.67
C ARG A 81 -16.85 2.91 -4.66
N PHE A 82 -16.53 4.00 -5.37
CA PHE A 82 -15.16 4.49 -5.43
C PHE A 82 -14.67 4.94 -4.05
N ILE A 83 -15.49 5.70 -3.31
CA ILE A 83 -15.17 6.17 -1.97
C ILE A 83 -14.96 4.98 -1.01
N GLU A 84 -15.89 4.04 -0.98
CA GLU A 84 -15.80 2.85 -0.13
C GLU A 84 -14.55 2.01 -0.41
N VAL A 85 -14.23 1.81 -1.70
CA VAL A 85 -13.02 1.07 -2.10
C VAL A 85 -11.76 1.80 -1.64
N VAL A 86 -11.66 3.12 -1.87
CA VAL A 86 -10.48 3.92 -1.50
C VAL A 86 -10.27 3.91 0.02
N GLU A 87 -11.33 4.04 0.83
CA GLU A 87 -11.22 3.98 2.29
C GLU A 87 -10.80 2.59 2.80
N ASN A 88 -11.25 1.53 2.14
CA ASN A 88 -10.91 0.15 2.50
C ASN A 88 -9.44 -0.21 2.15
N VAL A 89 -8.88 0.34 1.07
CA VAL A 89 -7.48 0.04 0.68
C VAL A 89 -6.49 0.37 1.80
N CYS A 90 -6.69 1.49 2.51
CA CYS A 90 -5.82 1.90 3.61
C CYS A 90 -5.75 0.87 4.76
N GLN A 91 -6.86 0.16 5.03
CA GLN A 91 -6.88 -0.91 6.03
C GLN A 91 -6.17 -2.16 5.53
N ARG A 92 -6.39 -2.53 4.26
CA ARG A 92 -5.74 -3.69 3.63
C ARG A 92 -4.22 -3.56 3.54
N LEU A 93 -3.71 -2.33 3.41
CA LEU A 93 -2.26 -2.07 3.41
C LEU A 93 -1.59 -2.38 4.76
N LEU A 94 -2.33 -2.30 5.88
CA LEU A 94 -1.80 -2.66 7.21
C LEU A 94 -1.62 -4.17 7.41
N GLU A 95 -2.24 -5.00 6.57
CA GLU A 95 -2.09 -6.46 6.62
C GLU A 95 -0.74 -6.93 6.06
N TYR A 96 0.02 -6.04 5.44
CA TYR A 96 1.35 -6.33 4.91
C TYR A 96 2.38 -6.32 6.03
N ASN A 97 3.31 -7.26 5.96
CA ASN A 97 4.46 -7.33 6.85
C ASN A 97 5.76 -7.20 6.06
N LEU A 98 6.78 -6.71 6.74
CA LEU A 98 8.13 -6.61 6.21
C LEU A 98 8.83 -7.98 6.26
N HIS A 99 9.31 -8.40 5.10
CA HIS A 99 10.12 -9.58 4.87
C HIS A 99 11.54 -9.11 4.56
N LYS A 100 12.37 -8.99 5.61
CA LYS A 100 13.75 -8.46 5.50
C LYS A 100 14.64 -9.36 4.65
N GLU A 101 14.30 -10.64 4.54
CA GLU A 101 14.96 -11.63 3.69
C GLU A 101 14.72 -11.42 2.19
N ARG A 102 13.69 -10.65 1.80
CA ARG A 102 13.34 -10.41 0.39
C ARG A 102 13.84 -9.06 -0.08
N THR A 103 14.24 -8.99 -1.35
CA THR A 103 14.79 -7.78 -1.96
C THR A 103 13.75 -7.05 -2.83
N GLY A 104 13.90 -5.72 -2.88
CA GLY A 104 13.06 -4.83 -3.67
C GLY A 104 11.58 -4.82 -3.22
N SER A 105 10.68 -4.55 -4.16
CA SER A 105 9.24 -4.38 -3.88
C SER A 105 8.51 -5.65 -3.45
N ASN A 106 9.18 -6.79 -3.31
CA ASN A 106 8.60 -8.03 -2.78
C ASN A 106 8.88 -8.21 -1.28
N ARG A 107 9.56 -7.23 -0.66
CA ARG A 107 9.79 -7.16 0.79
C ARG A 107 8.51 -6.94 1.60
N PHE A 108 7.43 -6.47 0.97
CA PHE A 108 6.12 -6.39 1.62
C PHE A 108 5.25 -7.54 1.11
N ALA A 109 4.80 -8.39 2.03
CA ALA A 109 3.83 -9.45 1.73
C ALA A 109 2.93 -9.70 2.94
N LYS A 110 1.76 -10.28 2.70
CA LYS A 110 0.83 -10.67 3.77
C LYS A 110 1.34 -11.94 4.46
N GLY A 111 1.18 -12.01 5.78
CA GLY A 111 1.62 -13.14 6.60
C GLY A 111 2.96 -12.91 7.31
N MET A 112 3.43 -13.94 8.00
CA MET A 112 4.61 -13.88 8.86
C MET A 112 5.91 -14.00 8.04
N SER A 113 6.93 -13.20 8.35
CA SER A 113 8.23 -13.31 7.68
C SER A 113 8.97 -14.60 8.04
N GLU A 114 9.85 -15.05 7.16
CA GLU A 114 10.60 -16.31 7.35
C GLU A 114 11.51 -16.22 8.59
N THR A 115 12.11 -15.05 8.79
CA THR A 115 12.91 -14.73 9.97
C THR A 115 12.07 -14.87 11.24
N PHE A 116 10.88 -14.28 11.24
CA PHE A 116 10.04 -14.21 12.42
C PHE A 116 9.36 -15.54 12.75
N SER A 117 8.97 -16.31 11.73
CA SER A 117 8.54 -17.71 11.86
C SER A 117 9.62 -18.58 12.52
N THR A 118 10.89 -18.38 12.13
CA THR A 118 12.03 -19.11 12.73
C THR A 118 12.23 -18.72 14.19
N LEU A 119 12.12 -17.43 14.53
CA LEU A 119 12.23 -16.94 15.91
C LEU A 119 11.14 -17.52 16.82
N HIS A 120 9.88 -17.52 16.38
CA HIS A 120 8.80 -18.20 17.10
C HIS A 120 9.04 -19.71 17.22
N GLY A 121 9.60 -20.35 16.19
CA GLY A 121 10.01 -21.75 16.21
C GLY A 121 11.09 -22.06 17.26
N LEU A 122 12.02 -21.14 17.50
CA LEU A 122 13.04 -21.28 18.55
C LEU A 122 12.44 -21.08 19.95
N VAL A 123 11.63 -20.03 20.12
CA VAL A 123 10.95 -19.75 21.40
C VAL A 123 10.02 -20.90 21.80
N SER A 124 9.24 -21.44 20.85
CA SER A 124 8.36 -22.60 21.09
C SER A 124 9.11 -23.89 21.45
N LYS A 125 10.38 -24.03 21.05
CA LYS A 125 11.27 -25.13 21.46
C LYS A 125 11.95 -24.90 22.81
N GLY A 126 11.64 -23.79 23.50
CA GLY A 126 12.20 -23.43 24.79
C GLY A 126 13.55 -22.72 24.71
N VAL A 127 13.96 -22.25 23.53
CA VAL A 127 15.16 -21.42 23.37
C VAL A 127 14.82 -19.99 23.76
N ASN A 128 15.57 -19.42 24.70
CA ASN A 128 15.41 -18.02 25.09
C ASN A 128 16.01 -17.10 24.02
N VAL A 129 15.17 -16.49 23.19
CA VAL A 129 15.57 -15.46 22.23
C VAL A 129 15.38 -14.10 22.89
N VAL A 130 16.49 -13.41 23.16
CA VAL A 130 16.45 -12.04 23.65
C VAL A 130 16.40 -11.10 22.44
N MET A 131 15.33 -10.33 22.33
CA MET A 131 15.21 -9.22 21.38
C MET A 131 14.99 -7.91 22.15
N ASP A 132 15.35 -6.78 21.55
CA ASP A 132 15.13 -5.44 22.11
C ASP A 132 13.63 -5.05 22.16
N ILE A 133 12.78 -5.86 21.51
CA ILE A 133 11.32 -5.69 21.48
C ILE A 133 10.70 -6.80 22.33
N PRO A 134 9.76 -6.50 23.24
CA PRO A 134 9.05 -7.50 24.04
C PRO A 134 8.15 -8.39 23.17
N TYR A 135 7.94 -9.64 23.62
CA TYR A 135 7.27 -10.68 22.83
C TYR A 135 5.85 -10.29 22.40
N GLU A 136 5.14 -9.51 23.22
CA GLU A 136 3.78 -9.03 22.94
C GLU A 136 3.71 -8.15 21.69
N LEU A 137 4.78 -7.41 21.40
CA LEU A 137 4.85 -6.45 20.29
C LEU A 137 5.41 -7.07 19.01
N TRP A 138 5.79 -8.34 19.03
CA TRP A 138 6.44 -8.94 17.87
C TRP A 138 5.49 -9.13 16.67
N ASN A 139 4.18 -9.15 16.90
CA ASN A 139 3.17 -9.23 15.83
C ASN A 139 2.68 -7.86 15.36
N GLU A 140 3.23 -6.76 15.90
CA GLU A 140 2.84 -5.41 15.46
C GLU A 140 3.52 -5.04 14.13
N THR A 141 2.86 -4.17 13.37
CA THR A 141 3.35 -3.70 12.08
C THR A 141 4.62 -2.87 12.24
N SER A 142 5.61 -3.10 11.37
CA SER A 142 6.86 -2.34 11.39
C SER A 142 6.68 -0.88 10.95
N ALA A 143 7.67 -0.03 11.26
CA ALA A 143 7.65 1.40 10.92
C ALA A 143 7.52 1.65 9.41
N GLU A 144 8.12 0.79 8.58
CA GLU A 144 8.05 0.87 7.13
C GLU A 144 6.62 0.61 6.61
N VAL A 145 5.89 -0.31 7.25
CA VAL A 145 4.48 -0.59 6.92
C VAL A 145 3.58 0.55 7.39
N ALA A 146 3.85 1.12 8.56
CA ALA A 146 3.14 2.31 9.02
C ALA A 146 3.31 3.48 8.03
N ASP A 147 4.51 3.63 7.47
CA ASP A 147 4.79 4.65 6.45
C ASP A 147 4.11 4.35 5.10
N LEU A 148 3.97 3.08 4.70
CA LEU A 148 3.17 2.69 3.53
C LEU A 148 1.73 3.22 3.58
N LYS A 149 1.13 3.30 4.78
CA LYS A 149 -0.21 3.87 4.97
C LYS A 149 -0.21 5.40 5.01
N LYS A 150 0.88 6.02 5.47
CA LYS A 150 0.97 7.46 5.70
C LYS A 150 1.17 8.25 4.39
N GLN A 151 1.90 7.68 3.44
CA GLN A 151 2.19 8.28 2.13
C GLN A 151 0.97 8.32 1.23
#